data_AF-A0A0M3QDM1-F1
#
_entry.id   AF-A0A0M3QDM1-F1
#
_cell.length_a   1.000
_cell.length_b   1.000
_cell.length_c   1.000
_cell.angle_alpha   90.00
_cell.angle_beta   90.00
_cell.angle_gamma   90.00
#
_symmetry.space_group_name_H-M   'P 1'
#
loop_
_entity.id
_entity.type
_entity.pdbx_description
1 polymer ?
#
loop_
_entity_poly.entity_id
_entity_poly.type
_entity_poly.pdbx_seq_one_letter_code
_entity_poly.pdbx_strand_id
1 'polypeptide(L)' 'MQAVTEGDRRKELAVLLDQIQAHPERDWTRERQRIATLNKLIAPTRKPH' A
#
# COMPACT_ATOMS: atom_id res chain seq x y z
N MET A 1 3.56 -1.35 20.81
CA MET A 1 3.63 -0.89 19.42
C MET A 1 3.94 -2.09 18.55
N GLN A 2 2.98 -2.61 17.78
CA GLN A 2 3.21 -3.76 16.91
C GLN A 2 4.22 -3.37 15.82
N ALA A 3 5.32 -4.11 15.72
CA ALA A 3 6.30 -3.91 14.67
C ALA A 3 5.67 -4.35 13.33
N VAL A 4 5.15 -3.38 12.57
CA VAL A 4 4.62 -3.60 11.23
C VAL A 4 5.79 -4.03 10.34
N THR A 5 5.86 -5.33 10.07
CA THR A 5 6.88 -5.95 9.21
C THR A 5 6.60 -5.63 7.75
N GLU A 6 7.59 -5.80 6.88
CA GLU A 6 7.39 -5.64 5.43
C GLU A 6 6.31 -6.59 4.88
N GLY A 7 6.23 -7.81 5.43
CA GLY A 7 5.18 -8.77 5.07
C GLY A 7 3.77 -8.27 5.43
N ASP A 8 3.64 -7.55 6.54
CA ASP A 8 2.40 -6.91 6.95
C ASP A 8 2.00 -5.78 5.98
N ARG A 9 2.97 -4.97 5.56
CA ARG A 9 2.75 -3.90 4.55
C ARG A 9 2.30 -4.45 3.19
N ARG A 10 2.85 -5.58 2.75
CA ARG A 10 2.41 -6.25 1.51
C ARG A 10 0.99 -6.80 1.63
N LYS A 11 0.61 -7.33 2.80
CA LYS A 11 -0.77 -7.77 3.06
C LYS A 11 -1.73 -6.58 3.05
N GLU A 12 -1.38 -5.47 3.71
CA GLU A 12 -2.16 -4.23 3.68
C GLU A 12 -2.34 -3.73 2.25
N LEU A 13 -1.27 -3.72 1.44
CA LEU A 13 -1.32 -3.34 0.03
C LEU A 13 -2.31 -4.20 -0.77
N ALA A 14 -2.24 -5.53 -0.62
CA ALA A 14 -3.13 -6.45 -1.33
C ALA A 14 -4.60 -6.23 -0.96
N VAL A 15 -4.89 -6.04 0.33
CA VAL A 15 -6.24 -5.78 0.84
C VAL A 15 -6.80 -4.44 0.34
N LEU A 16 -5.97 -3.40 0.22
CA LEU A 16 -6.39 -2.11 -0.34
C LEU A 16 -6.68 -2.21 -1.84
N LEU A 17 -5.86 -2.95 -2.59
CA LEU A 17 -6.08 -3.16 -4.03
C LEU A 17 -7.34 -3.99 -4.31
N ASP A 18 -7.62 -4.99 -3.47
CA ASP A 18 -8.83 -5.80 -3.56
C ASP A 18 -10.09 -4.96 -3.32
N GLN A 19 -10.10 -4.13 -2.27
CA GLN A 19 -11.21 -3.21 -1.97
C GLN A 19 -11.48 -2.21 -3.10
N ILE A 20 -10.43 -1.65 -3.71
CA ILE A 20 -10.55 -0.74 -4.86
C ILE A 20 -11.20 -1.44 -6.05
N GLN A 21 -10.83 -2.71 -6.31
CA GLN A 21 -11.42 -3.50 -7.39
C GLN A 21 -12.86 -3.93 -7.08
N ALA A 22 -13.17 -4.24 -5.83
CA ALA A 22 -14.50 -4.63 -5.40
C ALA A 22 -15.52 -3.49 -5.48
N HIS A 23 -15.10 -2.24 -5.20
CA HIS A 23 -15.98 -1.07 -5.22
C HIS A 23 -15.34 0.12 -5.94
N PRO A 24 -15.16 0.07 -7.27
CA PRO A 24 -14.54 1.15 -8.02
C PRO A 24 -15.38 2.44 -8.02
N GLU A 25 -16.65 2.36 -7.63
CA GLU A 25 -17.59 3.48 -7.50
C GLU A 25 -17.34 4.40 -6.29
N ARG A 26 -16.53 3.95 -5.31
CA ARG A 26 -16.15 4.76 -4.14
C ARG A 26 -14.96 5.66 -4.42
N ASP A 27 -14.86 6.76 -3.67
CA ASP A 27 -13.64 7.55 -3.62
C ASP A 27 -12.58 6.80 -2.81
N TRP A 28 -11.46 6.50 -3.47
CA TRP A 28 -10.31 5.79 -2.90
C TRP A 28 -9.10 6.71 -2.78
N THR A 29 -9.29 8.02 -2.75
CA THR A 29 -8.18 8.97 -2.80
C THR A 29 -7.23 8.77 -1.62
N ARG A 30 -7.77 8.50 -0.42
CA ARG A 30 -7.00 8.27 0.80
C ARG A 30 -6.26 6.93 0.76
N GLU A 31 -6.90 5.88 0.26
CA GLU A 31 -6.35 4.53 0.14
C GLU A 31 -5.29 4.47 -0.96
N ARG A 32 -5.46 5.22 -2.06
CA ARG A 32 -4.43 5.38 -3.09
C ARG A 32 -3.20 6.10 -2.56
N GLN A 33 -3.39 7.14 -1.73
CA GLN A 33 -2.26 7.78 -1.02
C GLN A 33 -1.57 6.79 -0.08
N ARG A 34 -2.33 5.96 0.63
CA ARG A 34 -1.80 4.91 1.50
C ARG A 34 -0.99 3.87 0.71
N ILE A 35 -1.52 3.39 -0.43
CA ILE A 35 -0.85 2.49 -1.37
C ILE A 35 0.48 3.09 -1.85
N ALA A 36 0.50 4.38 -2.21
CA ALA A 36 1.74 5.04 -2.63
C ALA A 36 2.80 5.06 -1.52
N THR A 37 2.40 5.32 -0.27
CA THR A 37 3.29 5.24 0.89
C THR A 37 3.77 3.82 1.15
N LEU A 38 2.88 2.83 1.11
CA LEU A 38 3.25 1.41 1.28
C LEU A 38 4.24 0.98 0.19
N ASN A 39 4.00 1.35 -1.07
CA ASN A 39 4.92 1.08 -2.16
C ASN A 39 6.29 1.70 -1.94
N LYS A 40 6.38 2.93 -1.40
CA LYS A 40 7.68 3.55 -1.05
C LYS A 40 8.39 2.84 0.10
N LEU A 41 7.64 2.28 1.05
CA LEU A 41 8.18 1.56 2.20
C LEU A 41 8.58 0.12 1.88
N ILE A 42 7.97 -0.49 0.86
CA ILE A 42 8.24 -1.86 0.39
C ILE A 42 9.30 -1.84 -0.72
N ALA A 43 9.31 -0.82 -1.58
CA ALA A 43 10.30 -0.71 -2.63
C ALA A 43 11.70 -0.58 -1.99
N PRO A 44 12.63 -1.51 -2.26
CA PRO A 44 14.02 -1.29 -1.91
C PRO A 44 14.44 -0.04 -2.67
N THR A 45 14.90 0.97 -1.95
CA THR A 45 15.31 2.23 -2.56
C THR A 45 16.42 1.95 -3.56
N ARG A 46 16.07 1.84 -4.85
CA ARG A 46 17.04 2.00 -5.92
C ARG A 46 17.45 3.47 -5.85
N LYS A 47 18.48 3.75 -5.05
CA LYS A 47 19.21 5.01 -5.12
C LYS A 47 19.59 5.23 -6.60
N PRO A 48 19.29 6.40 -7.20
CA PRO A 48 19.99 6.78 -8.41
C PRO A 48 21.48 6.89 -8.05
N HIS A 49 22.30 6.16 -8.81
CA HIS A 49 23.76 6.29 -8.81
C HIS A 49 24.17 7.60 -9.48
#